data_AF-A0A7J6VPE0-F1
#
_entry.id   AF-A0A7J6VPE0-F1
#
_cell.length_a   1.000
_cell.length_b   1.000
_cell.length_c   1.000
_cell.angle_alpha   90.00
_cell.angle_beta   90.00
_cell.angle_gamma   90.00
#
_symmetry.space_group_name_H-M   'P 1'
#
loop_
_entity.id
_entity.type
_entity.pdbx_description
1 polymer ?
#
loop_
_entity_poly.entity_id
_entity_poly.type
_entity_poly.pdbx_seq_one_letter_code
_entity_poly.pdbx_strand_id
1 'polypeptide(L)'
;MLQSGHTPNTFTFPFTLKSCALLSLPITGSQLHSHVIQTGCQHDPYVHSSLISMYSKCSLIYNARQVFDESSESVKRLGVCYNALLAGYVLNSLQFDALLLFRQMCVNGVTYTDVTMLGLIPACTFPQHVLFGFSLHGCIVKCGLDQEPNVGNCLLTMYVRYGSIDLARKLFNSMPRKELISWNAMISGYAQNGFASNVLDLYKEMVSSGIDPDPVTLVSVLSSCSHLGAHSIGCDIERRIACAGFGLNTYLRNALINMYARCGNLNRARKLFDEMHDKNIISWTAIIVGYGMHGHGEIAVQLFDQMLLDGIRPDGAAFVSVLSACSHAGLSDKGQEYFVGMERNYGINPGLEHYACIVDLLGRAGRLEEARELIASMPVEPDGAVWGALLGACKIHKNVELAELAFEHVVQLEPTNVGYYVLLSNIYSEAENLEGIARVRVMMRARKLRKEPGCSYVEHKGKVHLFVVGDRTHHQATEIYRMLDRLEDLIGVNSSNKNKSEDLIATDGYRKKEINSEDVEILTGTGVHSEKLAIAFALLNTEVGKEIVVMKNLRVCGDCHLFIKLVSKIVNRDFIIRDPSRFHHFKDGVCSCNDYW
;
A
#
# COMPACT_ATOMS: atom_id res chain seq x y z
N MET A 1 -35.57 24.63 -31.39
CA MET A 1 -34.90 25.83 -31.96
C MET A 1 -35.14 25.93 -33.46
N LEU A 2 -34.68 24.98 -34.28
CA LEU A 2 -34.99 24.98 -35.72
C LEU A 2 -36.49 24.83 -36.01
N GLN A 3 -37.18 23.93 -35.29
CA GLN A 3 -38.66 23.77 -35.37
C GLN A 3 -39.45 25.01 -34.94
N SER A 4 -38.84 25.90 -34.16
CA SER A 4 -39.45 27.15 -33.69
C SER A 4 -38.97 28.36 -34.50
N GLY A 5 -38.33 28.15 -35.67
CA GLY A 5 -37.90 29.21 -36.59
C GLY A 5 -36.65 30.01 -36.18
N HIS A 6 -35.93 29.58 -35.14
CA HIS A 6 -34.71 30.27 -34.67
C HIS A 6 -33.44 29.62 -35.25
N THR A 7 -32.52 30.45 -35.73
CA THR A 7 -31.22 30.02 -36.27
C THR A 7 -30.16 29.91 -35.16
N PRO A 8 -29.36 28.83 -35.14
CA PRO A 8 -28.20 28.73 -34.26
C PRO A 8 -27.16 29.80 -34.56
N ASN A 9 -26.48 30.27 -33.52
CA ASN A 9 -25.44 31.29 -33.61
C ASN A 9 -24.24 30.95 -32.71
N THR A 10 -23.27 31.87 -32.68
CA THR A 10 -22.02 31.74 -31.91
C THR A 10 -22.22 31.54 -30.41
N PHE A 11 -23.36 31.94 -29.84
CA PHE A 11 -23.71 31.70 -28.44
C PHE A 11 -24.34 30.33 -28.21
N THR A 12 -25.00 29.74 -29.21
CA THR A 12 -25.68 28.44 -29.05
C THR A 12 -24.72 27.26 -29.21
N PHE A 13 -23.84 27.32 -30.22
CA PHE A 13 -22.98 26.19 -30.59
C PHE A 13 -22.02 25.72 -29.48
N PRO A 14 -21.36 26.59 -28.69
CA PRO A 14 -20.47 26.13 -27.63
C PRO A 14 -21.15 25.22 -26.61
N PHE A 15 -22.39 25.52 -26.21
CA PHE A 15 -23.13 24.70 -25.24
C PHE A 15 -23.57 23.36 -25.83
N THR A 16 -24.04 23.33 -27.07
CA THR A 16 -24.47 22.08 -27.72
C THR A 16 -23.28 21.17 -28.01
N LEU A 17 -22.15 21.73 -28.45
CA LEU A 17 -20.89 21.00 -28.65
C LEU A 17 -20.33 20.46 -27.33
N LYS A 18 -20.33 21.26 -26.26
CA LYS A 18 -19.90 20.83 -24.93
C LYS A 18 -20.79 19.71 -24.38
N SER A 19 -22.09 19.74 -24.67
CA SER A 19 -23.03 18.68 -24.31
C SER A 19 -22.73 17.39 -25.08
N CYS A 20 -22.47 17.46 -26.39
CA CYS A 20 -22.06 16.30 -27.17
C CYS A 20 -20.74 15.70 -26.67
N ALA A 21 -19.80 16.56 -26.26
CA ALA A 21 -18.52 16.15 -25.70
C ALA A 21 -18.67 15.44 -24.35
N LEU A 22 -19.60 15.90 -23.50
CA LEU A 22 -19.91 15.26 -22.21
C LEU A 22 -20.62 13.92 -22.37
N LEU A 23 -21.45 13.77 -23.40
CA LEU A 23 -22.19 12.55 -23.71
C LEU A 23 -21.44 11.60 -24.66
N SER A 24 -20.22 11.96 -25.08
CA SER A 24 -19.42 11.19 -26.03
C SER A 24 -20.18 10.83 -27.32
N LEU A 25 -20.84 11.82 -27.94
CA LEU A 25 -21.66 11.65 -29.14
C LEU A 25 -20.93 12.16 -30.40
N PRO A 26 -20.03 11.36 -31.03
CA PRO A 26 -19.21 11.83 -32.15
C PRO A 26 -20.01 12.17 -33.41
N ILE A 27 -21.07 11.40 -33.70
CA ILE A 27 -21.91 11.59 -34.90
C ILE A 27 -22.73 12.87 -34.79
N THR A 28 -23.38 13.09 -33.64
CA THR A 28 -24.14 14.33 -33.40
C THR A 28 -23.20 15.54 -33.37
N GLY A 29 -22.00 15.38 -32.80
CA GLY A 29 -20.97 16.40 -32.82
C GLY A 29 -20.53 16.80 -34.24
N SER A 30 -20.34 15.83 -35.15
CA SER A 30 -19.97 16.13 -36.53
C SER A 30 -21.11 16.79 -37.33
N GLN A 31 -22.37 16.39 -37.09
CA GLN A 31 -23.54 17.07 -37.66
C GLN A 31 -23.63 18.53 -37.21
N LEU A 32 -23.40 18.80 -35.92
CA LEU A 32 -23.33 20.16 -35.39
C LEU A 32 -22.19 20.94 -36.01
N HIS A 33 -21.02 20.33 -36.22
CA HIS A 33 -19.91 20.96 -36.93
C HIS A 33 -20.29 21.35 -38.36
N SER A 34 -21.01 20.50 -39.11
CA SER A 34 -21.52 20.87 -40.43
C SER A 34 -22.45 22.09 -40.38
N HIS A 35 -23.31 22.20 -39.36
CA HIS A 35 -24.15 23.38 -39.18
C HIS A 35 -23.38 24.64 -38.78
N VAL A 36 -22.28 24.51 -38.01
CA VAL A 36 -21.37 25.63 -37.73
C VAL A 36 -20.81 26.20 -39.04
N ILE A 37 -20.38 25.34 -39.97
CA ILE A 37 -19.86 25.75 -41.27
C ILE A 37 -20.95 26.42 -42.12
N GLN A 38 -22.14 25.82 -42.18
CA GLN A 38 -23.27 26.36 -42.96
C GLN A 38 -23.74 27.74 -42.47
N THR A 39 -23.63 28.01 -41.17
CA THR A 39 -24.02 29.29 -40.56
C THR A 39 -22.91 30.34 -40.56
N GLY A 40 -21.71 30.00 -41.07
CA GLY A 40 -20.56 30.90 -41.09
C GLY A 40 -19.91 31.15 -39.72
N CYS A 41 -20.28 30.36 -38.71
CA CYS A 41 -19.81 30.55 -37.33
C CYS A 41 -18.41 29.95 -37.07
N GLN A 42 -17.77 29.31 -38.06
CA GLN A 42 -16.50 28.59 -37.87
C GLN A 42 -15.30 29.48 -37.50
N HIS A 43 -15.39 30.79 -37.76
CA HIS A 43 -14.33 31.76 -37.45
C HIS A 43 -14.46 32.37 -36.04
N ASP A 44 -15.55 32.08 -35.32
CA ASP A 44 -15.70 32.51 -33.94
C ASP A 44 -14.79 31.68 -33.01
N PRO A 45 -13.89 32.31 -32.21
CA PRO A 45 -12.92 31.59 -31.39
C PRO A 45 -13.54 30.65 -30.34
N TYR A 46 -14.72 30.97 -29.81
CA TYR A 46 -15.37 30.16 -28.77
C TYR A 46 -16.06 28.94 -29.38
N VAL A 47 -16.70 29.10 -30.55
CA VAL A 47 -17.23 27.97 -31.32
C VAL A 47 -16.07 27.06 -31.76
N HIS A 48 -14.99 27.65 -32.26
CA HIS A 48 -13.84 26.93 -32.77
C HIS A 48 -13.12 26.11 -31.68
N SER A 49 -12.82 26.71 -30.53
CA SER A 49 -12.26 25.99 -29.36
C SER A 49 -13.21 24.92 -28.81
N SER A 50 -14.53 25.14 -28.88
CA SER A 50 -15.53 24.14 -28.48
C SER A 50 -15.57 22.95 -29.44
N LEU A 51 -15.37 23.15 -30.75
CA LEU A 51 -15.23 22.07 -31.72
C LEU A 51 -14.00 21.20 -31.44
N ILE A 52 -12.85 21.84 -31.20
CA ILE A 52 -11.61 21.13 -30.82
C ILE A 52 -11.87 20.29 -29.57
N SER A 53 -12.40 20.90 -28.50
CA SER A 53 -12.70 20.18 -27.26
C SER A 53 -13.71 19.04 -27.45
N MET A 54 -14.70 19.20 -28.32
CA MET A 54 -15.70 18.17 -28.61
C MET A 54 -15.04 16.97 -29.29
N TYR A 55 -14.28 17.19 -30.36
CA TYR A 55 -13.58 16.11 -31.04
C TYR A 55 -12.55 15.42 -30.13
N SER A 56 -11.79 16.18 -29.33
CA SER A 56 -10.82 15.60 -28.39
C SER A 56 -11.48 14.71 -27.33
N LYS A 57 -12.63 15.11 -26.78
CA LYS A 57 -13.36 14.31 -25.78
C LYS A 57 -14.07 13.09 -26.37
N CYS A 58 -14.34 13.11 -27.67
CA CYS A 58 -14.85 11.94 -28.42
C CYS A 58 -13.72 11.04 -28.94
N SER A 59 -12.47 11.23 -28.48
CA SER A 59 -11.28 10.49 -28.95
C SER A 59 -11.00 10.61 -30.45
N LEU A 60 -11.49 11.66 -31.10
CA LEU A 60 -11.27 11.98 -32.51
C LEU A 60 -10.19 13.06 -32.64
N ILE A 61 -9.01 12.81 -32.08
CA ILE A 61 -7.95 13.82 -31.95
C ILE A 61 -7.42 14.33 -33.30
N TYR A 62 -7.44 13.50 -34.34
CA TYR A 62 -7.08 13.91 -35.70
C TYR A 62 -8.02 15.00 -36.22
N ASN A 63 -9.33 14.84 -36.03
CA ASN A 63 -10.33 15.85 -36.41
C ASN A 63 -10.16 17.12 -35.58
N ALA A 64 -9.87 17.00 -34.29
CA ALA A 64 -9.58 18.15 -33.44
C ALA A 64 -8.35 18.93 -33.94
N ARG A 65 -7.31 18.21 -34.38
CA ARG A 65 -6.10 18.81 -34.96
C ARG A 65 -6.39 19.49 -36.30
N GLN A 66 -7.19 18.84 -37.16
CA GLN A 66 -7.60 19.41 -38.44
C GLN A 66 -8.36 20.73 -38.25
N VAL A 67 -9.33 20.77 -37.34
CA VAL A 67 -10.06 22.00 -37.00
C VAL A 67 -9.09 23.10 -36.58
N PHE A 68 -8.12 22.77 -35.70
CA PHE A 68 -7.09 23.72 -35.28
C PHE A 68 -6.22 24.23 -36.44
N ASP A 69 -5.80 23.36 -37.35
CA ASP A 69 -4.93 23.72 -38.48
C ASP A 69 -5.68 24.56 -39.54
N GLU A 70 -6.99 24.33 -39.71
CA GLU A 70 -7.89 25.09 -40.61
C GLU A 70 -8.25 26.49 -40.09
N SER A 71 -7.87 26.83 -38.85
CA SER A 71 -8.13 28.15 -38.28
C SER A 71 -7.35 29.28 -38.98
N SER A 72 -7.95 30.48 -39.04
CA SER A 72 -7.29 31.66 -39.58
C SER A 72 -6.12 32.10 -38.69
N GLU A 73 -5.13 32.78 -39.26
CA GLU A 73 -3.94 33.22 -38.52
C GLU A 73 -4.30 34.14 -37.32
N SER A 74 -5.41 34.89 -37.42
CA SER A 74 -5.96 35.68 -36.32
C SER A 74 -6.48 34.82 -35.16
N VAL A 75 -7.09 33.66 -35.45
CA VAL A 75 -7.61 32.70 -34.46
C VAL A 75 -6.47 31.86 -33.88
N LYS A 76 -5.43 31.55 -34.67
CA LYS A 76 -4.20 30.89 -34.18
C LYS A 76 -3.45 31.72 -33.15
N ARG A 77 -3.56 33.05 -33.17
CA ARG A 77 -2.97 33.91 -32.12
C ARG A 77 -3.71 33.87 -30.78
N LEU A 78 -4.87 33.21 -30.71
CA LEU A 78 -5.65 33.12 -29.47
C LEU A 78 -5.27 31.86 -28.69
N GLY A 79 -4.79 32.05 -27.45
CA GLY A 79 -4.38 30.96 -26.56
C GLY A 79 -5.47 29.92 -26.25
N VAL A 80 -6.76 30.28 -26.39
CA VAL A 80 -7.89 29.37 -26.11
C VAL A 80 -7.94 28.13 -27.02
N CYS A 81 -7.54 28.26 -28.30
CA CYS A 81 -7.52 27.13 -29.23
C CYS A 81 -6.35 26.20 -28.93
N TYR A 82 -5.17 26.78 -28.60
CA TYR A 82 -4.02 26.02 -28.11
C TYR A 82 -4.36 25.26 -26.83
N ASN A 83 -4.97 25.93 -25.85
CA ASN A 83 -5.35 25.30 -24.58
C ASN A 83 -6.34 24.14 -24.78
N ALA A 84 -7.32 24.31 -25.67
CA ALA A 84 -8.28 23.25 -26.00
C ALA A 84 -7.59 22.02 -26.63
N LEU A 85 -6.67 22.23 -27.58
CA LEU A 85 -5.97 21.13 -28.23
C LEU A 85 -4.91 20.50 -27.33
N LEU A 86 -4.19 21.28 -26.50
CA LEU A 86 -3.27 20.78 -25.49
C LEU A 86 -3.98 19.85 -24.51
N ALA A 87 -5.09 20.31 -23.92
CA ALA A 87 -5.91 19.46 -23.05
C ALA A 87 -6.42 18.21 -23.79
N GLY A 88 -6.75 18.35 -25.08
CA GLY A 88 -7.16 17.24 -25.93
C GLY A 88 -6.07 16.19 -26.16
N TYR A 89 -4.84 16.60 -26.43
CA TYR A 89 -3.70 15.69 -26.57
C TYR A 89 -3.42 14.96 -25.26
N VAL A 90 -3.43 15.67 -24.14
CA VAL A 90 -3.20 15.08 -22.82
C VAL A 90 -4.30 14.08 -22.44
N LEU A 91 -5.57 14.40 -22.73
CA LEU A 91 -6.71 13.49 -22.52
C LEU A 91 -6.59 12.19 -23.33
N ASN A 92 -6.01 12.26 -24.53
CA ASN A 92 -5.83 11.11 -25.42
C ASN A 92 -4.45 10.46 -25.30
N SER A 93 -3.72 10.72 -24.21
CA SER A 93 -2.40 10.14 -23.94
C SER A 93 -1.35 10.42 -25.04
N LEU A 94 -1.42 11.60 -25.67
CA LEU A 94 -0.48 12.08 -26.68
C LEU A 94 0.41 13.19 -26.10
N GLN A 95 1.19 12.85 -25.08
CA GLN A 95 1.96 13.82 -24.29
C GLN A 95 3.01 14.51 -25.15
N PHE A 96 3.71 13.79 -26.03
CA PHE A 96 4.74 14.37 -26.89
C PHE A 96 4.16 15.42 -27.85
N ASP A 97 2.99 15.15 -28.44
CA ASP A 97 2.31 16.12 -29.31
C ASP A 97 1.86 17.36 -28.54
N ALA A 98 1.42 17.21 -27.29
CA ALA A 98 1.12 18.34 -26.42
C ALA A 98 2.36 19.22 -26.18
N LEU A 99 3.53 18.61 -25.96
CA LEU A 99 4.79 19.34 -25.77
C LEU A 99 5.23 20.06 -27.05
N LEU A 100 5.11 19.42 -28.21
CA LEU A 100 5.40 20.04 -29.50
C LEU A 100 4.47 21.22 -29.78
N LEU A 101 3.18 21.07 -29.48
CA LEU A 101 2.20 22.12 -29.65
C LEU A 101 2.49 23.31 -28.72
N PHE A 102 2.90 23.06 -27.47
CA PHE A 102 3.32 24.13 -26.56
C PHE A 102 4.58 24.85 -27.05
N ARG A 103 5.56 24.12 -27.58
CA ARG A 103 6.73 24.74 -28.23
C ARG A 103 6.31 25.62 -29.40
N GLN A 104 5.37 25.16 -30.24
CA GLN A 104 4.82 25.93 -31.35
C GLN A 104 4.10 27.20 -30.85
N MET A 105 3.33 27.09 -29.77
CA MET A 105 2.67 28.24 -29.11
C MET A 105 3.70 29.31 -28.69
N CYS A 106 4.80 28.88 -28.06
CA CYS A 106 5.89 29.77 -27.64
C CYS A 106 6.60 30.45 -28.83
N VAL A 107 6.92 29.68 -29.88
CA VAL A 107 7.58 30.21 -31.10
C VAL A 107 6.69 31.24 -31.80
N ASN A 108 5.38 31.01 -31.80
CA ASN A 108 4.41 31.92 -32.40
C ASN A 108 4.10 33.16 -31.53
N GLY A 109 4.76 33.30 -30.36
CA GLY A 109 4.58 34.44 -29.46
C GLY A 109 3.18 34.50 -28.83
N VAL A 110 2.45 33.38 -28.77
CA VAL A 110 1.15 33.32 -28.13
C VAL A 110 1.34 33.28 -26.62
N THR A 111 0.61 34.13 -25.89
CA THR A 111 0.68 34.19 -24.44
C THR A 111 0.13 32.90 -23.83
N TYR A 112 0.90 32.29 -22.93
CA TYR A 112 0.46 31.16 -22.12
C TYR A 112 0.08 31.64 -20.72
N THR A 113 -0.94 31.04 -20.13
CA THR A 113 -1.50 31.42 -18.83
C THR A 113 -1.51 30.22 -17.88
N ASP A 114 -2.05 30.43 -16.68
CA ASP A 114 -2.45 29.39 -15.73
C ASP A 114 -3.21 28.22 -16.40
N VAL A 115 -4.18 28.51 -17.28
CA VAL A 115 -4.96 27.49 -18.02
C VAL A 115 -4.07 26.64 -18.93
N THR A 116 -3.08 27.26 -19.58
CA THR A 116 -2.12 26.54 -20.43
C THR A 116 -1.28 25.57 -19.58
N MET A 117 -0.81 26.02 -18.42
CA MET A 117 -0.02 25.21 -17.50
C MET A 117 -0.84 24.05 -16.91
N LEU A 118 -2.08 24.31 -16.52
CA LEU A 118 -3.00 23.28 -16.02
C LEU A 118 -3.29 22.19 -17.07
N GLY A 119 -3.32 22.54 -18.36
CA GLY A 119 -3.44 21.57 -19.45
C GLY A 119 -2.17 20.74 -19.65
N LEU A 120 -0.98 21.30 -19.41
CA LEU A 120 0.32 20.69 -19.70
C LEU A 120 0.90 19.85 -18.56
N ILE A 121 0.74 20.29 -17.30
CA ILE A 121 1.30 19.58 -16.13
C ILE A 121 0.85 18.11 -16.09
N PRO A 122 -0.42 17.74 -16.35
CA PRO A 122 -0.83 16.34 -16.36
C PRO A 122 -0.09 15.49 -17.41
N ALA A 123 0.31 16.08 -18.55
CA ALA A 123 1.17 15.42 -19.55
C ALA A 123 2.53 15.02 -18.98
N CYS A 124 3.00 15.77 -18.00
CA CYS A 124 4.29 15.53 -17.38
C CYS A 124 4.23 14.34 -16.42
N THR A 125 3.07 13.99 -15.84
CA THR A 125 2.97 13.01 -14.73
C THR A 125 3.44 11.57 -15.03
N PHE A 126 3.82 11.27 -16.27
CA PHE A 126 4.43 10.00 -16.66
C PHE A 126 5.95 9.98 -16.38
N PRO A 127 6.53 8.86 -15.90
CA PRO A 127 7.95 8.76 -15.54
C PRO A 127 8.92 9.16 -16.67
N GLN A 128 8.52 8.96 -17.92
CA GLN A 128 9.32 9.27 -19.10
C GLN A 128 9.56 10.78 -19.31
N HIS A 129 8.79 11.65 -18.64
CA HIS A 129 8.80 13.10 -18.86
C HIS A 129 9.15 13.92 -17.61
N VAL A 130 9.76 13.30 -16.58
CA VAL A 130 10.13 13.96 -15.32
C VAL A 130 10.99 15.21 -15.53
N LEU A 131 12.02 15.13 -16.39
CA LEU A 131 12.91 16.26 -16.69
C LEU A 131 12.17 17.45 -17.30
N PHE A 132 11.16 17.16 -18.13
CA PHE A 132 10.32 18.20 -18.69
C PHE A 132 9.43 18.81 -17.62
N GLY A 133 8.84 18.01 -16.72
CA GLY A 133 8.09 18.51 -15.56
C GLY A 133 8.87 19.51 -14.72
N PHE A 134 10.16 19.25 -14.47
CA PHE A 134 11.02 20.21 -13.75
C PHE A 134 11.31 21.48 -14.54
N SER A 135 11.52 21.35 -15.86
CA SER A 135 11.72 22.51 -16.74
C SER A 135 10.45 23.37 -16.82
N LEU A 136 9.27 22.74 -16.88
CA LEU A 136 7.97 23.38 -16.87
C LEU A 136 7.73 24.12 -15.55
N HIS A 137 8.05 23.51 -14.41
CA HIS A 137 8.00 24.19 -13.11
C HIS A 137 8.92 25.43 -13.10
N GLY A 138 10.15 25.33 -13.63
CA GLY A 138 11.03 26.50 -13.78
C GLY A 138 10.43 27.60 -14.66
N CYS A 139 9.69 27.26 -15.72
CA CYS A 139 8.95 28.21 -16.55
C CYS A 139 7.79 28.86 -15.77
N ILE A 140 7.01 28.07 -15.03
CA ILE A 140 5.91 28.55 -14.17
C ILE A 140 6.41 29.60 -13.17
N VAL A 141 7.53 29.31 -12.48
CA VAL A 141 8.14 30.25 -11.52
C VAL A 141 8.63 31.52 -12.20
N LYS A 142 9.30 31.42 -13.37
CA LYS A 142 9.75 32.61 -14.11
C LYS A 142 8.59 33.52 -14.55
N CYS A 143 7.41 32.95 -14.74
CA CYS A 143 6.21 33.67 -15.14
C CYS A 143 5.35 34.12 -13.95
N GLY A 144 5.75 33.81 -12.71
CA GLY A 144 4.98 34.13 -11.50
C GLY A 144 3.67 33.34 -11.37
N LEU A 145 3.47 32.29 -12.18
CA LEU A 145 2.27 31.46 -12.17
C LEU A 145 2.28 30.44 -11.02
N ASP A 146 3.39 30.31 -10.29
CA ASP A 146 3.53 29.46 -9.10
C ASP A 146 2.70 29.97 -7.92
N GLN A 147 2.30 31.25 -7.94
CA GLN A 147 1.43 31.86 -6.93
C GLN A 147 -0.05 31.49 -7.12
N GLU A 148 -0.43 31.00 -8.30
CA GLU A 148 -1.80 30.58 -8.60
C GLU A 148 -2.11 29.24 -7.90
N PRO A 149 -3.11 29.17 -6.99
CA PRO A 149 -3.36 27.97 -6.17
C PRO A 149 -3.60 26.69 -6.98
N ASN A 150 -4.30 26.81 -8.11
CA ASN A 150 -4.59 25.67 -8.99
C ASN A 150 -3.32 25.12 -9.65
N VAL A 151 -2.42 26.00 -10.10
CA VAL A 151 -1.14 25.61 -10.70
C VAL A 151 -0.26 24.94 -9.64
N GLY A 152 -0.18 25.52 -8.44
CA GLY A 152 0.54 24.94 -7.30
C GLY A 152 0.03 23.54 -6.92
N ASN A 153 -1.29 23.34 -6.84
CA ASN A 153 -1.90 22.02 -6.57
C ASN A 153 -1.60 20.99 -7.67
N CYS A 154 -1.59 21.43 -8.93
CA CYS A 154 -1.27 20.55 -10.07
C CYS A 154 0.20 20.13 -10.05
N LEU A 155 1.12 21.07 -9.78
CA LEU A 155 2.54 20.80 -9.58
C LEU A 155 2.78 19.87 -8.38
N LEU A 156 2.07 20.08 -7.27
CA LEU A 156 2.13 19.23 -6.09
C LEU A 156 1.77 17.78 -6.44
N THR A 157 0.67 17.59 -7.16
CA THR A 157 0.23 16.26 -7.64
C THR A 157 1.26 15.63 -8.58
N MET A 158 1.90 16.42 -9.44
CA MET A 158 2.97 15.95 -10.32
C MET A 158 4.17 15.42 -9.52
N TYR A 159 4.67 16.18 -8.53
CA TYR A 159 5.79 15.74 -7.70
C TYR A 159 5.46 14.49 -6.87
N VAL A 160 4.24 14.41 -6.33
CA VAL A 160 3.74 13.24 -5.59
C VAL A 160 3.73 12.00 -6.47
N ARG A 161 3.23 12.10 -7.72
CA ARG A 161 3.17 10.95 -8.65
C ARG A 161 4.54 10.44 -9.08
N TYR A 162 5.56 11.29 -9.08
CA TYR A 162 6.94 10.88 -9.33
C TYR A 162 7.64 10.27 -8.11
N GLY A 163 7.01 10.24 -6.95
CA GLY A 163 7.64 9.84 -5.69
C GLY A 163 8.67 10.84 -5.16
N SER A 164 8.77 12.05 -5.74
CA SER A 164 9.64 13.13 -5.28
C SER A 164 9.01 13.88 -4.10
N ILE A 165 8.70 13.14 -3.04
CA ILE A 165 7.88 13.59 -1.92
C ILE A 165 8.52 14.74 -1.13
N ASP A 166 9.85 14.79 -1.05
CA ASP A 166 10.56 15.92 -0.43
C ASP A 166 10.37 17.23 -1.20
N LEU A 167 10.38 17.16 -2.55
CA LEU A 167 10.12 18.32 -3.40
C LEU A 167 8.65 18.74 -3.33
N ALA A 168 7.73 17.77 -3.29
CA ALA A 168 6.32 18.02 -3.06
C ALA A 168 6.09 18.76 -1.72
N ARG A 169 6.72 18.29 -0.64
CA ARG A 169 6.61 18.94 0.68
C ARG A 169 7.19 20.35 0.69
N LYS A 170 8.33 20.58 0.03
CA LYS A 170 8.93 21.92 -0.11
C LYS A 170 7.97 22.87 -0.85
N LEU A 171 7.40 22.43 -1.96
CA LEU A 171 6.43 23.20 -2.73
C LEU A 171 5.18 23.50 -1.90
N PHE A 172 4.61 22.49 -1.23
CA PHE A 172 3.47 22.66 -0.34
C PHE A 172 3.75 23.74 0.72
N ASN A 173 4.91 23.68 1.39
CA ASN A 173 5.29 24.65 2.40
C ASN A 173 5.39 26.07 1.84
N SER A 174 5.93 26.24 0.63
CA SER A 174 6.08 27.54 -0.03
C SER A 174 4.78 28.11 -0.63
N MET A 175 3.69 27.32 -0.72
CA MET A 175 2.42 27.82 -1.26
C MET A 175 1.89 28.99 -0.40
N PRO A 176 1.53 30.14 -1.01
CA PRO A 176 1.08 31.33 -0.30
C PRO A 176 -0.25 31.10 0.41
N ARG A 177 -1.14 30.31 -0.20
CA ARG A 177 -2.42 29.90 0.36
C ARG A 177 -2.59 28.40 0.20
N LYS A 178 -2.84 27.71 1.32
CA LYS A 178 -3.11 26.27 1.36
C LYS A 178 -4.60 26.07 1.57
N GLU A 179 -5.26 25.52 0.57
CA GLU A 179 -6.67 25.14 0.63
C GLU A 179 -6.83 23.64 0.87
N LEU A 180 -8.04 23.17 1.18
CA LEU A 180 -8.34 21.75 1.41
C LEU A 180 -7.74 20.84 0.33
N ILE A 181 -7.77 21.26 -0.93
CA ILE A 181 -7.20 20.52 -2.07
C ILE A 181 -5.67 20.32 -1.92
N SER A 182 -4.94 21.36 -1.50
CA SER A 182 -3.48 21.26 -1.27
C SER A 182 -3.14 20.31 -0.13
N TRP A 183 -3.91 20.36 0.97
CA TRP A 183 -3.76 19.44 2.10
C TRP A 183 -4.07 18.00 1.68
N ASN A 184 -5.18 17.79 0.97
CA ASN A 184 -5.58 16.47 0.48
C ASN A 184 -4.56 15.88 -0.50
N ALA A 185 -4.01 16.69 -1.40
CA ALA A 185 -2.97 16.25 -2.34
C ALA A 185 -1.70 15.79 -1.60
N MET A 186 -1.26 16.55 -0.59
CA MET A 186 -0.06 16.19 0.18
C MET A 186 -0.30 14.99 1.12
N ILE A 187 -1.44 14.96 1.82
CA ILE A 187 -1.82 13.84 2.71
C ILE A 187 -1.95 12.54 1.92
N SER A 188 -2.68 12.57 0.80
CA SER A 188 -2.84 11.40 -0.06
C SER A 188 -1.49 11.00 -0.68
N GLY A 189 -0.64 11.98 -1.03
CA GLY A 189 0.69 11.72 -1.54
C GLY A 189 1.61 11.02 -0.56
N TYR A 190 1.63 11.46 0.70
CA TYR A 190 2.34 10.75 1.77
C TYR A 190 1.79 9.33 1.96
N ALA A 191 0.47 9.15 2.00
CA ALA A 191 -0.15 7.84 2.17
C ALA A 191 0.21 6.87 1.02
N GLN A 192 0.15 7.33 -0.23
CA GLN A 192 0.47 6.52 -1.42
C GLN A 192 1.94 6.13 -1.52
N ASN A 193 2.84 6.91 -0.92
CA ASN A 193 4.29 6.66 -0.95
C ASN A 193 4.80 6.02 0.35
N GLY A 194 3.92 5.49 1.20
CA GLY A 194 4.30 4.72 2.40
C GLY A 194 4.71 5.55 3.61
N PHE A 195 4.54 6.88 3.58
CA PHE A 195 4.92 7.79 4.67
C PHE A 195 3.80 7.97 5.70
N ALA A 196 3.34 6.87 6.30
CA ALA A 196 2.17 6.85 7.18
C ALA A 196 2.31 7.75 8.43
N SER A 197 3.51 7.90 9.00
CA SER A 197 3.74 8.81 10.13
C SER A 197 3.56 10.27 9.73
N ASN A 198 4.12 10.66 8.59
CA ASN A 198 3.99 12.01 8.04
C ASN A 198 2.54 12.39 7.73
N VAL A 199 1.69 11.43 7.37
CA VAL A 199 0.24 11.67 7.20
C VAL A 199 -0.38 12.13 8.52
N LEU A 200 -0.07 11.47 9.63
CA LEU A 200 -0.64 11.82 10.94
C LEU A 200 -0.14 13.17 11.44
N ASP A 201 1.13 13.48 11.20
CA ASP A 201 1.70 14.79 11.55
C ASP A 201 1.08 15.90 10.71
N LEU A 202 0.93 15.68 9.41
CA LEU A 202 0.31 16.65 8.50
C LEU A 202 -1.17 16.85 8.78
N TYR A 203 -1.88 15.79 9.17
CA TYR A 203 -3.28 15.88 9.62
C TYR A 203 -3.40 16.78 10.87
N LYS A 204 -2.51 16.63 11.85
CA LYS A 204 -2.51 17.51 13.03
C LYS A 204 -2.23 18.96 12.64
N GLU A 205 -1.28 19.19 11.73
CA GLU A 205 -0.97 20.52 11.19
C GLU A 205 -2.19 21.14 10.49
N MET A 206 -2.89 20.39 9.64
CA MET A 206 -4.11 20.80 8.96
C MET A 206 -5.20 21.26 9.93
N VAL A 207 -5.46 20.44 10.96
CA VAL A 207 -6.48 20.74 11.97
C VAL A 207 -6.07 21.96 12.82
N SER A 208 -4.79 22.07 13.18
CA SER A 208 -4.27 23.25 13.91
C SER A 208 -4.33 24.54 13.09
N SER A 209 -4.31 24.42 11.76
CA SER A 209 -4.47 25.53 10.82
C SER A 209 -5.94 25.93 10.59
N GLY A 210 -6.89 25.30 11.30
CA GLY A 210 -8.32 25.57 11.20
C GLY A 210 -8.97 25.04 9.92
N ILE A 211 -8.31 24.13 9.19
CA ILE A 211 -8.89 23.50 8.00
C ILE A 211 -9.57 22.20 8.42
N ASP A 212 -10.87 22.10 8.15
CA ASP A 212 -11.62 20.89 8.44
C ASP A 212 -11.35 19.78 7.41
N PRO A 213 -11.08 18.55 7.86
CA PRO A 213 -10.85 17.41 7.00
C PRO A 213 -12.14 16.92 6.37
N ASP A 214 -12.07 16.54 5.10
CA ASP A 214 -13.17 15.94 4.37
C ASP A 214 -13.06 14.40 4.36
N PRO A 215 -14.04 13.68 3.81
CA PRO A 215 -13.96 12.22 3.73
C PRO A 215 -12.69 11.70 3.04
N VAL A 216 -12.15 12.42 2.04
CA VAL A 216 -10.91 12.03 1.35
C VAL A 216 -9.72 12.12 2.30
N THR A 217 -9.63 13.21 3.07
CA THR A 217 -8.60 13.34 4.12
C THR A 217 -8.69 12.19 5.12
N LEU A 218 -9.89 11.91 5.63
CA LEU A 218 -10.10 10.96 6.72
C LEU A 218 -9.83 9.51 6.28
N VAL A 219 -10.14 9.12 5.04
CA VAL A 219 -9.74 7.81 4.48
C VAL A 219 -8.22 7.64 4.48
N SER A 220 -7.48 8.66 4.03
CA SER A 220 -6.00 8.62 4.00
C SER A 220 -5.39 8.53 5.41
N VAL A 221 -5.98 9.24 6.38
CA VAL A 221 -5.56 9.18 7.79
C VAL A 221 -5.85 7.81 8.40
N LEU A 222 -7.04 7.23 8.16
CA LEU A 222 -7.40 5.89 8.63
C LEU A 222 -6.50 4.81 8.03
N SER A 223 -6.18 4.91 6.73
CA SER A 223 -5.22 4.01 6.06
C SER A 223 -3.85 4.08 6.75
N SER A 224 -3.38 5.29 7.10
CA SER A 224 -2.11 5.46 7.82
C SER A 224 -2.16 4.91 9.24
N CYS A 225 -3.29 5.07 9.95
CA CYS A 225 -3.51 4.43 11.25
C CYS A 225 -3.44 2.90 11.15
N SER A 226 -4.01 2.33 10.09
CA SER A 226 -3.99 0.88 9.81
C SER A 226 -2.55 0.36 9.65
N HIS A 227 -1.71 1.10 8.92
CA HIS A 227 -0.31 0.72 8.72
C HIS A 227 0.49 0.81 10.02
N LEU A 228 0.30 1.87 10.79
CA LEU A 228 1.04 2.10 12.04
C LEU A 228 0.47 1.34 13.24
N GLY A 229 -0.72 0.73 13.13
CA GLY A 229 -1.43 0.17 14.28
C GLY A 229 -1.87 1.24 15.29
N ALA A 230 -2.10 2.49 14.84
CA ALA A 230 -2.43 3.63 15.69
C ALA A 230 -3.91 3.63 16.12
N HIS A 231 -4.27 2.67 16.98
CA HIS A 231 -5.65 2.43 17.42
C HIS A 231 -6.29 3.66 18.08
N SER A 232 -5.57 4.34 18.97
CA SER A 232 -6.08 5.53 19.71
C SER A 232 -6.49 6.66 18.76
N ILE A 233 -5.64 6.97 17.77
CA ILE A 233 -5.93 7.96 16.73
C ILE A 233 -7.11 7.51 15.88
N GLY A 234 -7.17 6.23 15.51
CA GLY A 234 -8.29 5.65 14.78
C GLY A 234 -9.65 5.86 15.46
N CYS A 235 -9.72 5.66 16.78
CA CYS A 235 -10.92 5.95 17.58
C CYS A 235 -11.30 7.43 17.59
N ASP A 236 -10.32 8.33 17.65
CA ASP A 236 -10.59 9.77 17.59
C ASP A 236 -11.14 10.20 16.23
N ILE A 237 -10.62 9.59 15.15
CA ILE A 237 -11.14 9.80 13.80
C ILE A 237 -12.56 9.26 13.64
N GLU A 238 -12.87 8.07 14.16
CA GLU A 238 -14.24 7.53 14.16
C GLU A 238 -15.23 8.50 14.83
N ARG A 239 -14.85 9.05 16.00
CA ARG A 239 -15.66 10.04 16.71
C ARG A 239 -15.86 11.30 15.87
N ARG A 240 -14.80 11.79 15.21
CA ARG A 240 -14.89 12.96 14.32
C ARG A 240 -15.80 12.71 13.12
N ILE A 241 -15.73 11.53 12.52
CA ILE A 241 -16.63 11.10 11.42
C ILE A 241 -18.08 11.18 11.86
N ALA A 242 -18.39 10.71 13.07
CA ALA A 242 -19.74 10.80 13.62
C ALA A 242 -20.18 12.26 13.85
N CYS A 243 -19.34 13.08 14.51
CA CYS A 243 -19.64 14.49 14.76
C CYS A 243 -19.81 15.33 13.50
N ALA A 244 -19.07 15.02 12.43
CA ALA A 244 -19.15 15.70 11.14
C ALA A 244 -20.34 15.25 10.27
N GLY A 245 -21.15 14.29 10.75
CA GLY A 245 -22.30 13.76 10.00
C GLY A 245 -21.91 12.80 8.86
N PHE A 246 -20.69 12.29 8.83
CA PHE A 246 -20.21 11.37 7.81
C PHE A 246 -20.40 9.88 8.17
N GLY A 247 -21.14 9.58 9.24
CA GLY A 247 -21.29 8.22 9.77
C GLY A 247 -21.94 7.20 8.84
N LEU A 248 -22.63 7.63 7.77
CA LEU A 248 -23.23 6.76 6.75
C LEU A 248 -22.40 6.67 5.46
N ASN A 249 -21.25 7.36 5.39
CA ASN A 249 -20.40 7.32 4.21
C ASN A 249 -19.72 5.95 4.07
N THR A 250 -20.06 5.21 3.01
CA THR A 250 -19.56 3.86 2.75
C THR A 250 -18.02 3.80 2.63
N TYR A 251 -17.38 4.81 2.04
CA TYR A 251 -15.92 4.84 1.91
C TYR A 251 -15.24 4.94 3.29
N LEU A 252 -15.78 5.77 4.18
CA LEU A 252 -15.27 5.91 5.54
C LEU A 252 -15.56 4.67 6.39
N ARG A 253 -16.74 4.04 6.23
CA ARG A 253 -17.06 2.77 6.90
C ARG A 253 -16.08 1.67 6.48
N ASN A 254 -15.79 1.53 5.19
CA ASN A 254 -14.81 0.57 4.69
C ASN A 254 -13.40 0.84 5.23
N ALA A 255 -12.98 2.12 5.27
CA ALA A 255 -11.70 2.52 5.83
C ALA A 255 -11.62 2.23 7.35
N LEU A 256 -12.70 2.44 8.10
CA LEU A 256 -12.78 2.12 9.52
C LEU A 256 -12.72 0.60 9.77
N ILE A 257 -13.42 -0.21 8.97
CA ILE A 257 -13.36 -1.69 9.06
C ILE A 257 -11.91 -2.16 8.90
N ASN A 258 -11.23 -1.71 7.85
CA ASN A 258 -9.83 -2.06 7.60
C ASN A 258 -8.90 -1.55 8.72
N MET A 259 -9.14 -0.33 9.21
CA MET A 259 -8.36 0.25 10.31
C MET A 259 -8.50 -0.53 11.60
N TYR A 260 -9.72 -0.87 12.02
CA TYR A 260 -9.94 -1.64 13.23
C TYR A 260 -9.37 -3.06 13.13
N ALA A 261 -9.54 -3.73 11.99
CA ALA A 261 -8.93 -5.03 11.76
C ALA A 261 -7.40 -4.96 11.87
N ARG A 262 -6.75 -4.03 11.15
CA ARG A 262 -5.28 -3.87 11.18
C ARG A 262 -4.72 -3.27 12.48
N CYS A 263 -5.56 -2.75 13.35
CA CYS A 263 -5.21 -2.32 14.71
C CYS A 263 -5.49 -3.39 15.77
N GLY A 264 -5.94 -4.59 15.38
CA GLY A 264 -6.18 -5.72 16.29
C GLY A 264 -7.59 -5.81 16.87
N ASN A 265 -8.49 -4.88 16.56
CA ASN A 265 -9.86 -4.86 17.08
C ASN A 265 -10.86 -5.41 16.05
N LEU A 266 -10.76 -6.72 15.77
CA LEU A 266 -11.61 -7.40 14.79
C LEU A 266 -13.10 -7.34 15.17
N ASN A 267 -13.43 -7.31 16.47
CA ASN A 267 -14.80 -7.20 16.96
C ASN A 267 -15.46 -5.89 16.54
N ARG A 268 -14.76 -4.75 16.67
CA ARG A 268 -15.28 -3.46 16.20
C ARG A 268 -15.40 -3.43 14.69
N ALA A 269 -14.43 -3.99 13.96
CA ALA A 269 -14.50 -4.12 12.50
C ALA A 269 -15.74 -4.90 12.06
N ARG A 270 -16.01 -6.05 12.70
CA ARG A 270 -17.21 -6.87 12.43
C ARG A 270 -18.50 -6.13 12.72
N LYS A 271 -18.58 -5.45 13.87
CA LYS A 271 -19.76 -4.66 14.24
C LYS A 271 -20.04 -3.55 13.22
N LEU A 272 -19.01 -2.83 12.78
CA LEU A 272 -19.15 -1.78 11.76
C LEU A 272 -19.64 -2.36 10.43
N PHE A 273 -19.14 -3.53 10.03
CA PHE A 273 -19.58 -4.24 8.83
C PHE A 273 -21.05 -4.65 8.94
N ASP A 274 -21.47 -5.25 10.06
CA ASP A 274 -22.85 -5.68 10.26
C ASP A 274 -23.84 -4.49 10.28
N GLU A 275 -23.43 -3.35 10.83
CA GLU A 275 -24.20 -2.09 10.85
C GLU A 275 -24.42 -1.47 9.44
N MET A 276 -23.67 -1.88 8.41
CA MET A 276 -23.82 -1.32 7.05
C MET A 276 -25.07 -1.88 6.36
N HIS A 277 -25.93 -0.97 5.89
CA HIS A 277 -27.07 -1.31 5.04
C HIS A 277 -26.64 -1.70 3.63
N ASP A 278 -25.80 -0.88 3.00
CA ASP A 278 -25.30 -1.10 1.64
C ASP A 278 -23.86 -1.61 1.65
N LYS A 279 -23.72 -2.94 1.65
CA LYS A 279 -22.42 -3.63 1.56
C LYS A 279 -22.01 -3.79 0.10
N ASN A 280 -20.86 -3.23 -0.26
CA ASN A 280 -20.26 -3.40 -1.59
C ASN A 280 -19.05 -4.35 -1.53
N ILE A 281 -18.48 -4.68 -2.69
CA ILE A 281 -17.29 -5.55 -2.79
C ILE A 281 -16.15 -5.11 -1.85
N ILE A 282 -15.91 -3.80 -1.72
CA ILE A 282 -14.86 -3.24 -0.85
C ILE A 282 -15.13 -3.57 0.63
N SER A 283 -16.39 -3.47 1.08
CA SER A 283 -16.76 -3.79 2.48
C SER A 283 -16.56 -5.28 2.81
N TRP A 284 -16.91 -6.17 1.87
CA TRP A 284 -16.70 -7.62 1.99
C TRP A 284 -15.22 -7.97 1.98
N THR A 285 -14.47 -7.45 1.01
CA THR A 285 -13.02 -7.66 0.93
C THR A 285 -12.32 -7.20 2.20
N ALA A 286 -12.68 -6.03 2.75
CA ALA A 286 -12.08 -5.52 3.99
C ALA A 286 -12.30 -6.45 5.20
N ILE A 287 -13.50 -7.01 5.36
CA ILE A 287 -13.78 -7.92 6.49
C ILE A 287 -13.15 -9.30 6.28
N ILE A 288 -13.12 -9.82 5.05
CA ILE A 288 -12.45 -11.09 4.70
C ILE A 288 -10.95 -11.00 4.98
N VAL A 289 -10.30 -9.93 4.53
CA VAL A 289 -8.89 -9.62 4.84
C VAL A 289 -8.67 -9.57 6.35
N GLY A 290 -9.57 -8.93 7.09
CA GLY A 290 -9.52 -8.85 8.55
C GLY A 290 -9.56 -10.22 9.22
N TYR A 291 -10.49 -11.10 8.87
CA TYR A 291 -10.54 -12.44 9.46
C TYR A 291 -9.33 -13.29 9.04
N GLY A 292 -8.89 -13.20 7.78
CA GLY A 292 -7.71 -13.90 7.29
C GLY A 292 -6.43 -13.53 8.06
N MET A 293 -6.17 -12.23 8.25
CA MET A 293 -4.98 -11.78 9.00
C MET A 293 -5.04 -12.09 10.49
N HIS A 294 -6.20 -12.41 11.06
CA HIS A 294 -6.34 -12.81 12.47
C HIS A 294 -6.21 -14.33 12.71
N GLY A 295 -5.95 -15.10 11.65
CA GLY A 295 -5.89 -16.57 11.73
C GLY A 295 -7.27 -17.24 11.70
N HIS A 296 -8.33 -16.51 11.38
CA HIS A 296 -9.70 -17.03 11.30
C HIS A 296 -10.10 -17.33 9.85
N GLY A 297 -9.28 -18.10 9.13
CA GLY A 297 -9.47 -18.34 7.70
C GLY A 297 -10.79 -19.02 7.34
N GLU A 298 -11.29 -19.91 8.19
CA GLU A 298 -12.61 -20.54 7.99
C GLU A 298 -13.76 -19.51 7.98
N ILE A 299 -13.70 -18.52 8.86
CA ILE A 299 -14.70 -17.43 8.88
C ILE A 299 -14.53 -16.55 7.64
N ALA A 300 -13.30 -16.29 7.21
CA ALA A 300 -13.03 -15.53 5.99
C ALA A 300 -13.62 -16.21 4.74
N VAL A 301 -13.50 -17.53 4.66
CA VAL A 301 -14.12 -18.37 3.62
C VAL A 301 -15.65 -18.31 3.69
N GLN A 302 -16.24 -18.47 4.88
CA GLN A 302 -17.69 -18.34 5.06
C GLN A 302 -18.21 -16.94 4.65
N LEU A 303 -17.46 -15.89 4.96
CA LEU A 303 -17.79 -14.52 4.53
C LEU A 303 -17.69 -14.34 3.02
N PHE A 304 -16.69 -14.96 2.37
CA PHE A 304 -16.58 -14.96 0.91
C PHE A 304 -17.77 -15.69 0.27
N ASP A 305 -18.13 -16.87 0.77
CA ASP A 305 -19.29 -17.61 0.27
C ASP A 305 -20.60 -16.83 0.49
N GLN A 306 -20.76 -16.18 1.64
CA GLN A 306 -21.92 -15.32 1.90
C GLN A 306 -21.97 -14.11 0.95
N MET A 307 -20.83 -13.48 0.64
CA MET A 307 -20.76 -12.40 -0.35
C MET A 307 -21.30 -12.86 -1.72
N LEU A 308 -20.98 -14.09 -2.13
CA LEU A 308 -21.49 -14.67 -3.37
C LEU A 308 -23.01 -14.90 -3.32
N LEU A 309 -23.51 -15.42 -2.18
CA LEU A 309 -24.95 -15.65 -1.97
C LEU A 309 -25.74 -14.32 -1.99
N ASP A 310 -25.14 -13.24 -1.50
CA ASP A 310 -25.73 -11.89 -1.54
C ASP A 310 -25.66 -11.24 -2.93
N GLY A 311 -25.19 -11.97 -3.95
CA GLY A 311 -25.15 -11.51 -5.34
C GLY A 311 -24.04 -10.51 -5.64
N ILE A 312 -23.06 -10.36 -4.74
CA ILE A 312 -21.91 -9.48 -4.94
C ILE A 312 -20.86 -10.22 -5.76
N ARG A 313 -20.60 -9.73 -6.97
CA ARG A 313 -19.57 -10.31 -7.86
C ARG A 313 -18.16 -10.04 -7.30
N PRO A 314 -17.33 -11.08 -7.10
CA PRO A 314 -15.96 -10.91 -6.62
C PRO A 314 -15.09 -10.23 -7.69
N ASP A 315 -14.08 -9.49 -7.24
CA ASP A 315 -12.97 -9.00 -8.07
C ASP A 315 -11.66 -9.71 -7.70
N GLY A 316 -10.57 -9.41 -8.40
CA GLY A 316 -9.27 -10.01 -8.11
C GLY A 316 -8.79 -9.76 -6.67
N ALA A 317 -9.08 -8.57 -6.10
CA ALA A 317 -8.69 -8.26 -4.73
C ALA A 317 -9.44 -9.15 -3.70
N ALA A 318 -10.73 -9.43 -3.93
CA ALA A 318 -11.49 -10.36 -3.11
C ALA A 318 -10.92 -11.79 -3.19
N PHE A 319 -10.50 -12.23 -4.38
CA PHE A 319 -9.85 -13.54 -4.55
C PHE A 319 -8.51 -13.63 -3.83
N VAL A 320 -7.63 -12.63 -3.97
CA VAL A 320 -6.37 -12.56 -3.20
C VAL A 320 -6.64 -12.69 -1.69
N SER A 321 -7.71 -12.04 -1.22
CA SER A 321 -8.08 -12.01 0.19
C SER A 321 -8.51 -13.39 0.71
N VAL A 322 -9.38 -14.11 -0.01
CA VAL A 322 -9.81 -15.45 0.40
C VAL A 322 -8.70 -16.48 0.19
N LEU A 323 -7.89 -16.38 -0.87
CA LEU A 323 -6.77 -17.28 -1.12
C LEU A 323 -5.68 -17.15 -0.05
N SER A 324 -5.35 -15.92 0.37
CA SER A 324 -4.42 -15.67 1.48
C SER A 324 -4.96 -16.25 2.79
N ALA A 325 -6.27 -16.11 3.05
CA ALA A 325 -6.91 -16.70 4.21
C ALA A 325 -6.86 -18.23 4.20
N CYS A 326 -7.11 -18.86 3.04
CA CYS A 326 -6.95 -20.30 2.86
C CYS A 326 -5.49 -20.74 3.09
N SER A 327 -4.53 -19.97 2.56
CA SER A 327 -3.09 -20.25 2.72
C SER A 327 -2.68 -20.24 4.19
N HIS A 328 -3.18 -19.28 4.97
CA HIS A 328 -2.82 -19.17 6.38
C HIS A 328 -3.60 -20.09 7.31
N ALA A 329 -4.75 -20.62 6.86
CA ALA A 329 -5.55 -21.58 7.61
C ALA A 329 -5.32 -23.05 7.20
N GLY A 330 -4.48 -23.30 6.19
CA GLY A 330 -4.21 -24.65 5.67
C GLY A 330 -5.38 -25.25 4.88
N LEU A 331 -6.26 -24.41 4.33
CA LEU A 331 -7.42 -24.84 3.55
C LEU A 331 -7.02 -25.03 2.08
N SER A 332 -6.09 -25.96 1.83
CA SER A 332 -5.49 -26.15 0.50
C SER A 332 -6.52 -26.42 -0.58
N ASP A 333 -7.49 -27.28 -0.30
CA ASP A 333 -8.45 -27.78 -1.28
C ASP A 333 -9.43 -26.67 -1.69
N LYS A 334 -9.96 -25.93 -0.72
CA LYS A 334 -10.79 -24.75 -0.98
C LYS A 334 -10.02 -23.65 -1.72
N GLY A 335 -8.77 -23.40 -1.36
CA GLY A 335 -7.93 -22.43 -2.04
C GLY A 335 -7.75 -22.76 -3.52
N GLN A 336 -7.50 -24.04 -3.85
CA GLN A 336 -7.41 -24.51 -5.23
C GLN A 336 -8.75 -24.39 -5.97
N GLU A 337 -9.86 -24.74 -5.31
CA GLU A 337 -11.21 -24.60 -5.88
C GLU A 337 -11.51 -23.14 -6.27
N TYR A 338 -11.24 -22.19 -5.38
CA TYR A 338 -11.45 -20.76 -5.68
C TYR A 338 -10.56 -20.27 -6.82
N PHE A 339 -9.30 -20.71 -6.87
CA PHE A 339 -8.38 -20.31 -7.93
C PHE A 339 -8.83 -20.77 -9.31
N VAL A 340 -9.23 -22.04 -9.44
CA VAL A 340 -9.79 -22.58 -10.70
C VAL A 340 -11.14 -21.93 -11.02
N GLY A 341 -11.96 -21.69 -10.01
CA GLY A 341 -13.25 -21.02 -10.15
C GLY A 341 -13.16 -19.58 -10.65
N MET A 342 -12.04 -18.89 -10.40
CA MET A 342 -11.85 -17.47 -10.75
C MET A 342 -11.98 -17.20 -12.26
N GLU A 343 -11.30 -18.00 -13.08
CA GLU A 343 -11.43 -17.90 -14.55
C GLU A 343 -12.73 -18.56 -15.01
N ARG A 344 -13.00 -19.80 -14.56
CA ARG A 344 -14.10 -20.63 -15.04
C ARG A 344 -15.50 -20.04 -14.77
N ASN A 345 -15.72 -19.51 -13.56
CA ASN A 345 -17.04 -19.09 -13.10
C ASN A 345 -17.20 -17.56 -13.16
N TYR A 346 -16.11 -16.80 -13.07
CA TYR A 346 -16.18 -15.33 -12.96
C TYR A 346 -15.50 -14.58 -14.12
N GLY A 347 -14.78 -15.27 -15.01
CA GLY A 347 -14.07 -14.66 -16.14
C GLY A 347 -12.95 -13.72 -15.69
N ILE A 348 -12.35 -13.98 -14.52
CA ILE A 348 -11.24 -13.19 -13.97
C ILE A 348 -9.96 -13.98 -14.20
N ASN A 349 -9.06 -13.40 -15.00
CA ASN A 349 -7.76 -14.02 -15.27
C ASN A 349 -6.83 -13.86 -14.05
N PRO A 350 -6.14 -14.92 -13.62
CA PRO A 350 -5.19 -14.82 -12.52
C PRO A 350 -4.01 -13.88 -12.81
N GLY A 351 -3.85 -12.88 -11.95
CA GLY A 351 -2.66 -12.03 -11.87
C GLY A 351 -1.56 -12.62 -10.97
N LEU A 352 -0.40 -11.97 -10.92
CA LEU A 352 0.77 -12.39 -10.14
C LEU A 352 0.46 -12.57 -8.65
N GLU A 353 -0.35 -11.67 -8.10
CA GLU A 353 -0.81 -11.71 -6.72
C GLU A 353 -1.63 -12.96 -6.37
N HIS A 354 -2.37 -13.51 -7.34
CA HIS A 354 -3.15 -14.74 -7.16
C HIS A 354 -2.24 -15.97 -7.18
N TYR A 355 -1.29 -16.02 -8.12
CA TYR A 355 -0.29 -17.09 -8.17
C TYR A 355 0.58 -17.12 -6.91
N ALA A 356 1.01 -15.96 -6.41
CA ALA A 356 1.78 -15.88 -5.16
C ALA A 356 1.01 -16.50 -3.98
N CYS A 357 -0.30 -16.26 -3.88
CA CYS A 357 -1.14 -16.87 -2.85
C CYS A 357 -1.21 -18.40 -2.99
N ILE A 358 -1.34 -18.93 -4.20
CA ILE A 358 -1.42 -20.39 -4.42
C ILE A 358 -0.07 -21.07 -4.21
N VAL A 359 1.03 -20.44 -4.61
CA VAL A 359 2.37 -20.95 -4.32
C VAL A 359 2.63 -20.97 -2.81
N ASP A 360 2.24 -19.94 -2.07
CA ASP A 360 2.31 -19.93 -0.59
C ASP A 360 1.43 -21.04 0.01
N LEU A 361 0.20 -21.23 -0.49
CA LEU A 361 -0.74 -22.25 -0.04
C LEU A 361 -0.22 -23.68 -0.27
N LEU A 362 0.23 -23.99 -1.48
CA LEU A 362 0.84 -25.28 -1.84
C LEU A 362 2.12 -25.52 -1.05
N GLY A 363 2.95 -24.48 -0.96
CA GLY A 363 4.21 -24.50 -0.26
C GLY A 363 4.05 -24.81 1.22
N ARG A 364 3.13 -24.15 1.93
CA ARG A 364 2.82 -24.44 3.33
C ARG A 364 2.26 -25.84 3.53
N ALA A 365 1.47 -26.34 2.59
CA ALA A 365 0.96 -27.71 2.60
C ALA A 365 2.02 -28.80 2.31
N GLY A 366 3.25 -28.41 1.95
CA GLY A 366 4.35 -29.34 1.63
C GLY A 366 4.33 -29.86 0.20
N ARG A 367 3.42 -29.36 -0.63
CA ARG A 367 3.27 -29.71 -2.06
C ARG A 367 4.23 -28.87 -2.91
N LEU A 368 5.53 -28.92 -2.56
CA LEU A 368 6.58 -28.08 -3.16
C LEU A 368 6.73 -28.30 -4.68
N GLU A 369 6.58 -29.55 -5.13
CA GLU A 369 6.72 -29.86 -6.55
C GLU A 369 5.56 -29.27 -7.37
N GLU A 370 4.33 -29.36 -6.86
CA GLU A 370 3.18 -28.73 -7.50
C GLU A 370 3.29 -27.20 -7.50
N ALA A 371 3.87 -26.61 -6.45
CA ALA A 371 4.17 -25.18 -6.42
C ALA A 371 5.18 -24.80 -7.52
N ARG A 372 6.22 -25.62 -7.73
CA ARG A 372 7.22 -25.44 -8.79
C ARG A 372 6.61 -25.59 -10.19
N GLU A 373 5.78 -26.61 -10.40
CA GLU A 373 5.05 -26.84 -11.65
C GLU A 373 4.09 -25.68 -11.95
N LEU A 374 3.38 -25.18 -10.94
CA LEU A 374 2.49 -24.04 -11.10
C LEU A 374 3.26 -22.81 -11.59
N ILE A 375 4.41 -22.50 -10.97
CA ILE A 375 5.28 -21.39 -11.40
C ILE A 375 5.72 -21.57 -12.85
N ALA A 376 6.12 -22.77 -13.24
CA ALA A 376 6.54 -23.07 -14.61
C ALA A 376 5.39 -22.93 -15.64
N SER A 377 4.14 -23.12 -15.21
CA SER A 377 2.94 -23.04 -16.05
C SER A 377 2.32 -21.64 -16.15
N MET A 378 2.88 -20.63 -15.47
CA MET A 378 2.33 -19.28 -15.44
C MET A 378 2.32 -18.63 -16.84
N PRO A 379 1.23 -17.94 -17.23
CA PRO A 379 1.15 -17.22 -18.52
C PRO A 379 1.96 -15.91 -18.52
N VAL A 380 2.45 -15.48 -17.36
CA VAL A 380 3.21 -14.25 -17.13
C VAL A 380 4.49 -14.57 -16.36
N GLU A 381 5.54 -13.76 -16.56
CA GLU A 381 6.80 -13.94 -15.83
C GLU A 381 6.59 -13.80 -14.31
N PRO A 382 7.02 -14.76 -13.49
CA PRO A 382 6.84 -14.70 -12.05
C PRO A 382 7.65 -13.56 -11.41
N ASP A 383 7.05 -12.87 -10.44
CA ASP A 383 7.68 -11.76 -9.73
C ASP A 383 8.36 -12.19 -8.41
N GLY A 384 8.89 -11.21 -7.68
CA GLY A 384 9.55 -11.44 -6.40
C GLY A 384 8.64 -12.09 -5.36
N ALA A 385 7.34 -11.78 -5.36
CA ALA A 385 6.39 -12.33 -4.40
C ALA A 385 6.16 -13.83 -4.63
N VAL A 386 6.04 -14.27 -5.88
CA VAL A 386 5.88 -15.69 -6.23
C VAL A 386 7.10 -16.52 -5.81
N TRP A 387 8.30 -16.09 -6.21
CA TRP A 387 9.54 -16.79 -5.82
C TRP A 387 9.82 -16.69 -4.32
N GLY A 388 9.47 -15.56 -3.71
CA GLY A 388 9.56 -15.36 -2.27
C GLY A 388 8.67 -16.31 -1.46
N ALA A 389 7.45 -16.58 -1.95
CA ALA A 389 6.54 -17.56 -1.36
C ALA A 389 7.13 -18.98 -1.41
N LEU A 390 7.69 -19.39 -2.57
CA LEU A 390 8.35 -20.69 -2.70
C LEU A 390 9.59 -20.80 -1.79
N LEU A 391 10.41 -19.75 -1.70
CA LEU A 391 11.56 -19.71 -0.81
C LEU A 391 11.14 -19.84 0.67
N GLY A 392 10.04 -19.18 1.05
CA GLY A 392 9.42 -19.30 2.37
C GLY A 392 8.97 -20.73 2.68
N ALA A 393 8.32 -21.39 1.73
CA ALA A 393 7.90 -22.78 1.84
C ALA A 393 9.09 -23.75 1.99
N CYS A 394 10.18 -23.51 1.26
CA CYS A 394 11.39 -24.33 1.36
C CYS A 394 12.02 -24.27 2.76
N LYS A 395 11.90 -23.15 3.47
CA LYS A 395 12.30 -23.07 4.88
C LYS A 395 11.46 -24.00 5.75
N ILE A 396 10.14 -23.99 5.58
CA ILE A 396 9.21 -24.79 6.40
C ILE A 396 9.53 -26.29 6.24
N HIS A 397 9.77 -26.72 5.01
CA HIS A 397 9.99 -28.14 4.67
C HIS A 397 11.46 -28.54 4.53
N LYS A 398 12.38 -27.65 4.91
CA LYS A 398 13.84 -27.87 4.90
C LYS A 398 14.42 -28.33 3.56
N ASN A 399 13.86 -27.84 2.45
CA ASN A 399 14.34 -28.16 1.10
C ASN A 399 15.38 -27.13 0.64
N VAL A 400 16.66 -27.45 0.79
CA VAL A 400 17.77 -26.52 0.48
C VAL A 400 17.93 -26.30 -1.03
N GLU A 401 17.81 -27.35 -1.83
CA GLU A 401 18.02 -27.28 -3.28
C GLU A 401 16.99 -26.37 -3.95
N LEU A 402 15.71 -26.53 -3.61
CA LEU A 402 14.65 -25.69 -4.15
C LEU A 402 14.71 -24.25 -3.61
N ALA A 403 15.22 -24.06 -2.39
CA ALA A 403 15.48 -22.74 -1.84
C ALA A 403 16.56 -21.99 -2.62
N GLU A 404 17.64 -22.67 -3.03
CA GLU A 404 18.69 -22.07 -3.87
C GLU A 404 18.13 -21.60 -5.22
N LEU A 405 17.35 -22.46 -5.88
CA LEU A 405 16.68 -22.11 -7.14
C LEU A 405 15.76 -20.88 -6.99
N ALA A 406 14.88 -20.90 -5.99
CA ALA A 406 13.96 -19.79 -5.75
C ALA A 406 14.71 -18.49 -5.43
N PHE A 407 15.81 -18.59 -4.69
CA PHE A 407 16.64 -17.44 -4.34
C PHE A 407 17.38 -16.84 -5.54
N GLU A 408 17.87 -17.67 -6.47
CA GLU A 408 18.54 -17.19 -7.69
C GLU A 408 17.61 -16.31 -8.53
N HIS A 409 16.35 -16.71 -8.67
CA HIS A 409 15.34 -15.91 -9.36
C HIS A 409 14.96 -14.64 -8.58
N VAL A 410 14.68 -14.76 -7.27
CA VAL A 410 14.20 -13.61 -6.48
C VAL A 410 15.25 -12.49 -6.35
N VAL A 411 16.54 -12.83 -6.31
CA VAL A 411 17.63 -11.84 -6.23
C VAL A 411 17.86 -11.11 -7.56
N GLN A 412 17.55 -11.73 -8.70
CA GLN A 412 17.59 -11.04 -9.99
C GLN A 412 16.49 -9.97 -10.08
N LEU A 413 15.32 -10.27 -9.53
CA LEU A 413 14.15 -9.38 -9.53
C LEU A 413 14.25 -8.28 -8.47
N GLU A 414 14.64 -8.64 -7.24
CA GLU A 414 14.67 -7.74 -6.08
C GLU A 414 16.02 -7.81 -5.34
N PRO A 415 17.13 -7.34 -5.95
CA PRO A 415 18.48 -7.49 -5.41
C PRO A 415 18.73 -6.73 -4.10
N THR A 416 17.85 -5.80 -3.74
CA THR A 416 17.95 -4.97 -2.53
C THR A 416 17.09 -5.49 -1.38
N ASN A 417 16.23 -6.49 -1.62
CA ASN A 417 15.34 -7.02 -0.59
C ASN A 417 16.12 -7.91 0.39
N VAL A 418 16.47 -7.33 1.55
CA VAL A 418 17.25 -7.99 2.59
C VAL A 418 16.56 -9.25 3.16
N GLY A 419 15.23 -9.31 3.08
CA GLY A 419 14.42 -10.41 3.62
C GLY A 419 14.80 -11.76 3.02
N TYR A 420 15.01 -11.83 1.70
CA TYR A 420 15.35 -13.09 1.02
C TYR A 420 16.75 -13.60 1.39
N TYR A 421 17.72 -12.71 1.54
CA TYR A 421 19.07 -13.09 2.01
C TYR A 421 19.02 -13.66 3.42
N VAL A 422 18.30 -12.99 4.32
CA VAL A 422 18.12 -13.48 5.69
C VAL A 422 17.38 -14.82 5.70
N LEU A 423 16.37 -14.99 4.85
CA LEU A 423 15.61 -16.23 4.74
C LEU A 423 16.50 -17.40 4.28
N LEU A 424 17.27 -17.24 3.20
CA LEU A 424 18.20 -18.27 2.74
C LEU A 424 19.30 -18.56 3.77
N SER A 425 19.85 -17.54 4.44
CA SER A 425 20.82 -17.74 5.51
C SER A 425 20.26 -18.56 6.67
N ASN A 426 18.97 -18.38 7.01
CA ASN A 426 18.31 -19.17 8.04
C ASN A 426 18.15 -20.63 7.61
N ILE A 427 17.78 -20.87 6.33
CA ILE A 427 17.68 -22.23 5.76
C ILE A 427 19.03 -22.95 5.87
N TYR A 428 20.14 -22.30 5.49
CA TYR A 428 21.46 -22.89 5.67
C TYR A 428 21.85 -23.12 7.14
N SER A 429 21.43 -22.23 8.04
CA SER A 429 21.71 -22.39 9.47
C SER A 429 21.02 -23.62 10.05
N GLU A 430 19.77 -23.86 9.65
CA GLU A 430 19.02 -25.06 10.03
C GLU A 430 19.57 -26.35 9.38
N ALA A 431 20.22 -26.23 8.22
CA ALA A 431 20.89 -27.32 7.52
C ALA A 431 22.39 -27.46 7.90
N GLU A 432 22.88 -26.72 8.88
CA GLU A 432 24.29 -26.68 9.32
C GLU A 432 25.31 -26.38 8.19
N ASN A 433 24.87 -25.71 7.11
CA ASN A 433 25.70 -25.38 5.96
C ASN A 433 26.44 -24.04 6.15
N LEU A 434 27.63 -24.11 6.76
CA LEU A 434 28.46 -22.92 7.03
C LEU A 434 28.94 -22.19 5.76
N GLU A 435 29.18 -22.92 4.67
CA GLU A 435 29.63 -22.34 3.40
C GLU A 435 28.53 -21.48 2.77
N GLY A 436 27.28 -21.97 2.74
CA GLY A 436 26.12 -21.22 2.28
C GLY A 436 25.90 -19.93 3.08
N ILE A 437 26.02 -19.98 4.41
CA ILE A 437 25.94 -18.79 5.28
C ILE A 437 27.01 -17.77 4.92
N ALA A 438 28.26 -18.21 4.74
CA ALA A 438 29.35 -17.33 4.34
C ALA A 438 29.11 -16.68 2.98
N ARG A 439 28.60 -17.45 2.00
CA ARG A 439 28.24 -16.96 0.66
C ARG A 439 27.19 -15.85 0.73
N VAL A 440 26.12 -16.06 1.50
CA VAL A 440 25.07 -15.04 1.68
C VAL A 440 25.63 -13.77 2.31
N ARG A 441 26.51 -13.87 3.33
CA ARG A 441 27.15 -12.71 3.96
C ARG A 441 27.99 -11.90 2.99
N VAL A 442 28.77 -12.57 2.13
CA VAL A 442 29.56 -11.90 1.08
C VAL A 442 28.64 -11.16 0.12
N MET A 443 27.55 -11.80 -0.32
CA MET A 443 26.57 -11.16 -1.21
C MET A 443 25.93 -9.91 -0.60
N MET A 444 25.58 -9.96 0.70
CA MET A 444 25.01 -8.81 1.42
C MET A 444 26.03 -7.67 1.58
N ARG A 445 27.28 -7.99 1.94
CA ARG A 445 28.36 -6.99 2.08
C ARG A 445 28.68 -6.31 0.75
N ALA A 446 28.80 -7.07 -0.34
CA ALA A 446 29.05 -6.55 -1.67
C ALA A 446 27.98 -5.54 -2.13
N ARG A 447 26.73 -5.75 -1.70
CA ARG A 447 25.58 -4.89 -2.03
C ARG A 447 25.28 -3.83 -0.96
N LYS A 448 26.11 -3.71 0.10
CA LYS A 448 25.91 -2.80 1.24
C LYS A 448 24.54 -2.95 1.93
N LEU A 449 23.99 -4.16 1.92
CA LEU A 449 22.72 -4.47 2.55
C LEU A 449 22.89 -4.61 4.07
N ARG A 450 21.96 -4.04 4.83
CA ARG A 450 21.92 -4.13 6.29
C ARG A 450 20.59 -4.69 6.74
N LYS A 451 20.64 -5.67 7.64
CA LYS A 451 19.45 -6.22 8.31
C LYS A 451 18.91 -5.18 9.29
N GLU A 452 17.63 -4.87 9.20
CA GLU A 452 16.96 -4.05 10.20
C GLU A 452 16.86 -4.81 11.54
N PRO A 453 17.11 -4.14 12.68
CA PRO A 453 16.92 -4.76 13.97
C PRO A 453 15.44 -5.06 14.21
N GLY A 454 15.17 -6.24 14.77
CA GLY A 454 13.82 -6.57 15.23
C GLY A 454 13.48 -5.78 16.49
N CYS A 455 12.36 -5.07 16.46
CA CYS A 455 11.84 -4.32 17.59
C CYS A 455 10.38 -4.67 17.85
N SER A 456 10.01 -4.68 19.13
CA SER A 456 8.64 -4.88 19.58
C SER A 456 8.20 -3.66 20.37
N TYR A 457 6.94 -3.27 20.26
CA TYR A 457 6.44 -2.14 21.03
C TYR A 457 5.05 -2.38 21.61
N VAL A 458 4.78 -1.69 22.72
CA VAL A 458 3.54 -1.74 23.49
C VAL A 458 3.07 -0.33 23.77
N GLU A 459 1.78 -0.05 23.54
CA GLU A 459 1.16 1.22 23.95
C GLU A 459 0.63 1.09 25.38
N HIS A 460 1.11 1.94 26.29
CA HIS A 460 0.63 2.02 27.66
C HIS A 460 0.41 3.48 28.08
N LYS A 461 -0.80 3.79 28.57
CA LYS A 461 -1.21 5.15 28.99
C LYS A 461 -0.92 6.24 27.93
N GLY A 462 -1.16 5.93 26.66
CA GLY A 462 -0.95 6.85 25.53
C GLY A 462 0.52 7.07 25.14
N LYS A 463 1.46 6.29 25.70
CA LYS A 463 2.87 6.30 25.33
C LYS A 463 3.26 4.97 24.69
N VAL A 464 4.02 5.04 23.60
CA VAL A 464 4.61 3.86 22.96
C VAL A 464 5.95 3.53 23.63
N HIS A 465 6.09 2.29 24.09
CA HIS A 465 7.30 1.74 24.67
C HIS A 465 7.93 0.77 23.68
N LEU A 466 9.11 1.12 23.16
CA LEU A 466 9.87 0.35 22.18
C LEU A 466 10.92 -0.50 22.89
N PHE A 467 11.07 -1.75 22.44
CA PHE A 467 12.08 -2.68 22.90
C PHE A 467 12.85 -3.26 21.71
N VAL A 468 14.16 -3.36 21.85
CA VAL A 468 15.06 -4.07 20.93
C VAL A 468 15.68 -5.28 21.62
N VAL A 469 16.37 -6.14 20.88
CA VAL A 469 17.05 -7.31 21.45
C VAL A 469 18.03 -6.87 22.54
N GLY A 470 17.90 -7.43 23.74
CA GLY A 470 18.76 -7.10 24.88
C GLY A 470 18.62 -5.68 25.45
N ASP A 471 17.51 -4.98 25.17
CA ASP A 471 17.33 -3.59 25.59
C ASP A 471 17.32 -3.41 27.12
N ARG A 472 18.28 -2.60 27.61
CA ARG A 472 18.39 -2.20 29.02
C ARG A 472 18.23 -0.69 29.24
N THR A 473 17.86 0.06 28.20
CA THR A 473 17.74 1.52 28.25
C THR A 473 16.43 2.00 28.88
N HIS A 474 15.45 1.11 28.98
CA HIS A 474 14.14 1.43 29.56
C HIS A 474 14.22 1.71 31.06
N HIS A 475 13.49 2.73 31.55
CA HIS A 475 13.49 3.13 32.96
C HIS A 475 13.06 2.04 33.96
N GLN A 476 12.29 1.05 33.51
CA GLN A 476 11.88 -0.14 34.28
C GLN A 476 12.67 -1.42 33.89
N ALA A 477 13.85 -1.30 33.28
CA ALA A 477 14.57 -2.46 32.75
C ALA A 477 14.77 -3.55 33.81
N THR A 478 15.22 -3.19 35.01
CA THR A 478 15.44 -4.16 36.10
C THR A 478 14.19 -4.96 36.44
N GLU A 479 13.03 -4.31 36.55
CA GLU A 479 11.76 -4.98 36.83
C GLU A 479 11.29 -5.86 35.67
N ILE A 480 11.49 -5.41 34.42
CA ILE A 480 11.14 -6.16 33.21
C ILE A 480 11.92 -7.47 33.16
N TYR A 481 13.24 -7.43 33.34
CA TYR A 481 14.07 -8.63 33.35
C TYR A 481 13.69 -9.57 34.48
N ARG A 482 13.43 -9.05 35.69
CA ARG A 482 12.97 -9.86 36.82
C ARG A 482 11.62 -10.55 36.55
N MET A 483 10.70 -9.87 35.87
CA MET A 483 9.44 -10.48 35.44
C MET A 483 9.68 -11.57 34.40
N LEU A 484 10.56 -11.32 33.44
CA LEU A 484 10.90 -12.30 32.42
C LEU A 484 11.51 -13.57 33.03
N ASP A 485 12.50 -13.42 33.92
CA ASP A 485 13.12 -14.56 34.63
C ASP A 485 12.05 -15.40 35.35
N ARG A 486 11.11 -14.73 36.03
CA ARG A 486 9.98 -15.39 36.70
C ARG A 486 9.08 -16.16 35.72
N LEU A 487 8.81 -15.60 34.53
CA LEU A 487 8.01 -16.28 33.51
C LEU A 487 8.75 -17.51 32.96
N GLU A 488 10.05 -17.39 32.67
CA GLU A 488 10.86 -18.49 32.17
C GLU A 488 11.01 -19.63 33.19
N ASP A 489 11.11 -19.28 34.48
CA ASP A 489 11.09 -20.25 35.59
C ASP A 489 9.73 -20.98 35.68
N LEU A 490 8.61 -20.25 35.57
CA LEU A 490 7.26 -20.84 35.62
C LEU A 490 6.98 -21.77 34.45
N ILE A 491 7.57 -21.51 33.28
CA ILE A 491 7.45 -22.35 32.10
C ILE A 491 8.40 -23.56 32.16
N GLY A 492 9.37 -23.55 33.08
CA GLY A 492 10.35 -24.62 33.26
C GLY A 492 11.53 -24.58 32.28
N VAL A 493 11.74 -23.47 31.55
CA VAL A 493 12.80 -23.35 30.53
C VAL A 493 14.20 -23.36 31.18
N ASN A 494 14.34 -22.77 32.38
CA ASN A 494 15.61 -22.68 33.09
C ASN A 494 16.09 -24.00 33.73
N SER A 495 15.25 -25.05 33.79
CA SER A 495 15.66 -26.36 34.33
C SER A 495 16.51 -27.17 33.33
N SER A 496 16.44 -26.85 32.03
CA SER A 496 17.13 -27.59 30.96
C SER A 496 18.53 -27.04 30.65
N ASN A 497 18.81 -25.77 30.95
CA ASN A 497 20.09 -25.10 30.66
C ASN A 497 21.12 -25.19 31.80
N LYS A 498 20.71 -25.51 33.03
CA LYS A 498 21.67 -25.74 34.13
C LYS A 498 22.51 -27.00 33.93
N ASN A 499 21.96 -28.06 33.31
CA ASN A 499 22.69 -29.32 33.14
C ASN A 499 23.62 -29.38 31.92
N LYS A 500 23.68 -28.34 31.06
CA LYS A 500 24.60 -28.29 29.91
C LYS A 500 25.82 -27.39 30.14
N SER A 501 25.79 -26.53 31.16
CA SER A 501 26.89 -25.59 31.43
C SER A 501 27.97 -26.15 32.36
N GLU A 502 27.70 -27.26 33.06
CA GLU A 502 28.70 -27.91 33.95
C GLU A 502 29.49 -29.06 33.29
N ASP A 503 28.98 -29.68 32.21
CA ASP A 503 29.63 -30.85 31.58
C ASP A 503 30.62 -30.51 30.44
N LEU A 504 30.82 -29.23 30.08
CA LEU A 504 31.70 -28.81 28.97
C LEU A 504 33.04 -28.20 29.41
N ILE A 505 33.37 -28.18 30.71
CA ILE A 505 34.63 -27.59 31.21
C ILE A 505 35.76 -28.62 31.33
N ALA A 506 35.53 -29.90 31.03
CA ALA A 506 36.57 -30.92 31.08
C ALA A 506 36.61 -31.78 29.83
N THR A 507 37.17 -31.25 28.73
CA THR A 507 38.14 -31.98 27.87
C THR A 507 38.56 -31.15 26.64
N ASP A 508 39.86 -31.24 26.34
CA ASP A 508 40.57 -30.85 25.11
C ASP A 508 40.77 -29.35 24.78
N GLY A 509 41.99 -28.89 25.07
CA GLY A 509 42.54 -27.67 24.53
C GLY A 509 43.17 -27.88 23.16
N TYR A 510 42.66 -27.23 22.12
CA TYR A 510 43.43 -26.81 20.95
C TYR A 510 42.75 -25.63 20.23
N ARG A 511 43.55 -24.58 19.97
CA ARG A 511 43.33 -23.42 19.06
C ARG A 511 42.21 -22.41 19.41
N LYS A 512 42.57 -21.40 20.20
CA LYS A 512 42.03 -20.05 20.11
C LYS A 512 42.39 -19.42 18.75
N LYS A 513 41.41 -19.26 17.86
CA LYS A 513 41.36 -18.12 16.93
C LYS A 513 40.40 -17.12 17.55
N GLU A 514 40.89 -15.90 17.79
CA GLU A 514 40.08 -14.79 18.27
C GLU A 514 38.96 -14.51 17.28
N ILE A 515 37.75 -14.92 17.64
CA ILE A 515 36.51 -14.41 17.09
C ILE A 515 36.06 -13.34 18.09
N ASN A 516 35.89 -12.10 17.64
CA ASN A 516 35.40 -11.01 18.48
C ASN A 516 34.07 -11.42 19.12
N SER A 517 33.90 -11.14 20.41
CA SER A 517 32.69 -11.45 21.17
C SER A 517 31.42 -10.80 20.56
N GLU A 518 31.57 -9.68 19.87
CA GLU A 518 30.48 -9.02 19.12
C GLU A 518 30.02 -9.83 17.90
N ASP A 519 30.91 -10.60 17.26
CA ASP A 519 30.54 -11.42 16.08
C ASP A 519 29.84 -12.73 16.49
N VAL A 520 30.08 -13.24 17.71
CA VAL A 520 29.44 -14.46 18.24
C VAL A 520 28.02 -14.17 18.76
N GLU A 521 27.78 -13.00 19.35
CA GLU A 521 26.43 -12.54 19.76
C GLU A 521 25.49 -12.32 18.57
N ILE A 522 26.03 -11.97 17.39
CA ILE A 522 25.26 -11.82 16.15
C ILE A 522 24.94 -13.18 15.52
N LEU A 523 25.71 -14.22 15.86
CA LEU A 523 25.65 -15.56 15.27
C LEU A 523 24.83 -16.57 16.07
N THR A 524 24.66 -16.34 17.38
CA THR A 524 23.88 -17.21 18.27
C THR A 524 22.87 -16.33 18.99
N GLY A 525 21.57 -16.57 18.81
CA GLY A 525 20.47 -15.81 19.43
C GLY A 525 20.42 -15.98 20.96
N THR A 526 21.47 -15.51 21.64
CA THR A 526 21.70 -15.59 23.09
C THR A 526 21.23 -14.32 23.81
N GLY A 527 20.85 -13.28 23.06
CA GLY A 527 20.20 -12.09 23.59
C GLY A 527 18.69 -12.28 23.76
N VAL A 528 18.14 -11.76 24.86
CA VAL A 528 16.68 -11.75 25.11
C VAL A 528 15.96 -11.03 23.98
N HIS A 529 15.01 -11.72 23.34
CA HIS A 529 14.23 -11.17 22.24
C HIS A 529 13.31 -10.02 22.69
N SER A 530 13.14 -9.02 21.81
CA SER A 530 12.32 -7.82 22.08
C SER A 530 10.87 -8.14 22.49
N GLU A 531 10.31 -9.22 21.96
CA GLU A 531 8.94 -9.68 22.19
C GLU A 531 8.77 -10.10 23.66
N LYS A 532 9.76 -10.82 24.19
CA LYS A 532 9.76 -11.27 25.59
C LYS A 532 9.81 -10.07 26.55
N LEU A 533 10.64 -9.07 26.24
CA LEU A 533 10.72 -7.81 27.00
C LEU A 533 9.39 -7.03 26.96
N ALA A 534 8.80 -6.90 25.77
CA ALA A 534 7.52 -6.23 25.58
C ALA A 534 6.39 -6.90 26.38
N ILE A 535 6.33 -8.24 26.38
CA ILE A 535 5.35 -9.02 27.14
C ILE A 535 5.55 -8.84 28.64
N ALA A 536 6.79 -8.93 29.12
CA ALA A 536 7.11 -8.72 30.53
C ALA A 536 6.73 -7.30 31.00
N PHE A 537 7.05 -6.28 30.20
CA PHE A 537 6.63 -4.90 30.45
C PHE A 537 5.10 -4.75 30.49
N ALA A 538 4.38 -5.34 29.53
CA ALA A 538 2.93 -5.25 29.47
C ALA A 538 2.25 -5.93 30.67
N LEU A 539 2.75 -7.09 31.09
CA LEU A 539 2.25 -7.80 32.27
C LEU A 539 2.49 -7.02 33.57
N LEU A 540 3.64 -6.35 33.69
CA LEU A 540 3.96 -5.51 34.85
C LEU A 540 3.05 -4.30 34.98
N ASN A 541 2.65 -3.70 33.86
CA ASN A 541 1.98 -2.39 33.86
C ASN A 541 0.47 -2.45 33.58
N THR A 542 -0.12 -3.63 33.37
CA THR A 542 -1.56 -3.78 33.09
C THR A 542 -2.30 -4.61 34.13
N GLU A 543 -3.58 -4.29 34.36
CA GLU A 543 -4.46 -4.97 35.33
C GLU A 543 -4.90 -6.36 34.88
N VAL A 544 -5.04 -7.31 35.81
CA VAL A 544 -5.43 -8.70 35.54
C VAL A 544 -6.70 -8.77 34.68
N GLY A 545 -6.69 -9.61 33.64
CA GLY A 545 -7.80 -9.77 32.69
C GLY A 545 -7.78 -8.81 31.50
N LYS A 546 -6.90 -7.79 31.48
CA LYS A 546 -6.76 -6.91 30.32
C LYS A 546 -5.97 -7.59 29.19
N GLU A 547 -6.49 -7.50 27.97
CA GLU A 547 -5.80 -7.95 26.76
C GLU A 547 -4.48 -7.19 26.54
N ILE A 548 -3.44 -7.91 26.13
CA ILE A 548 -2.11 -7.36 25.86
C ILE A 548 -1.84 -7.39 24.37
N VAL A 549 -1.66 -6.22 23.77
CA VAL A 549 -1.32 -6.07 22.35
C VAL A 549 0.16 -5.71 22.22
N VAL A 550 0.91 -6.52 21.46
CA VAL A 550 2.31 -6.24 21.11
C VAL A 550 2.43 -6.19 19.61
N MET A 551 3.09 -5.16 19.10
CA MET A 551 3.37 -5.00 17.68
C MET A 551 4.85 -5.29 17.41
N LYS A 552 5.13 -6.02 16.34
CA LYS A 552 6.47 -6.41 15.91
C LYS A 552 6.71 -5.97 14.46
N ASN A 553 7.87 -5.39 14.19
CA ASN A 553 8.25 -4.95 12.83
C ASN A 553 8.72 -6.09 11.91
N LEU A 554 9.06 -7.25 12.46
CA LEU A 554 9.49 -8.45 11.74
C LEU A 554 8.56 -9.63 12.07
N ARG A 555 8.68 -10.73 11.32
CA ARG A 555 7.97 -11.96 11.65
C ARG A 555 8.39 -12.47 13.04
N VAL A 556 7.43 -12.85 13.88
CA VAL A 556 7.71 -13.49 15.18
C VAL A 556 8.52 -14.75 14.94
N CYS A 557 9.53 -15.04 15.77
CA CYS A 557 10.30 -16.29 15.64
C CYS A 557 9.64 -17.45 16.41
N GLY A 558 10.01 -18.70 16.08
CA GLY A 558 9.45 -19.89 16.71
C GLY A 558 9.59 -19.92 18.23
N ASP A 559 10.75 -19.48 18.75
CA ASP A 559 11.00 -19.38 20.19
C ASP A 559 10.06 -18.37 20.89
N CYS A 560 9.92 -17.17 20.32
CA CYS A 560 8.98 -16.17 20.86
C CYS A 560 7.54 -16.65 20.80
N HIS A 561 7.13 -17.28 19.69
CA HIS A 561 5.79 -17.82 19.54
C HIS A 561 5.49 -18.89 20.60
N LEU A 562 6.41 -19.84 20.80
CA LEU A 562 6.29 -20.87 21.83
C LEU A 562 6.28 -20.27 23.25
N PHE A 563 7.16 -19.31 23.52
CA PHE A 563 7.20 -18.62 24.81
C PHE A 563 5.85 -17.96 25.13
N ILE A 564 5.29 -17.18 24.21
CA ILE A 564 4.02 -16.47 24.42
C ILE A 564 2.88 -17.46 24.60
N LYS A 565 2.86 -18.54 23.82
CA LYS A 565 1.91 -19.65 23.98
C LYS A 565 1.98 -20.23 25.40
N LEU A 566 3.16 -20.58 25.89
CA LEU A 566 3.33 -21.15 27.23
C LEU A 566 2.99 -20.14 28.34
N VAL A 567 3.38 -18.87 28.17
CA VAL A 567 2.98 -17.78 29.09
C VAL A 567 1.46 -17.67 29.16
N SER A 568 0.75 -17.66 28.02
CA SER A 568 -0.72 -17.54 27.97
C SER A 568 -1.48 -18.65 28.71
N LYS A 569 -0.84 -19.79 28.96
CA LYS A 569 -1.42 -20.89 29.76
C LYS A 569 -1.29 -20.63 31.27
N ILE A 570 -0.27 -19.89 31.68
CA ILE A 570 0.10 -19.69 33.08
C ILE A 570 -0.49 -18.38 33.61
N VAL A 571 -0.55 -17.36 32.76
CA VAL A 571 -1.18 -16.09 33.10
C VAL A 571 -2.59 -16.05 32.55
N ASN A 572 -3.54 -15.59 33.37
CA ASN A 572 -4.94 -15.42 32.95
C ASN A 572 -5.09 -14.16 32.09
N ARG A 573 -4.51 -14.18 30.88
CA ARG A 573 -4.45 -13.05 29.93
C ARG A 573 -4.48 -13.54 28.49
N ASP A 574 -5.21 -12.80 27.66
CA ASP A 574 -5.19 -12.95 26.21
C ASP A 574 -4.09 -12.04 25.63
N PHE A 575 -3.27 -12.60 24.73
CA PHE A 575 -2.21 -11.84 24.04
C PHE A 575 -2.51 -11.75 22.55
N ILE A 576 -2.42 -10.54 22.01
CA ILE A 576 -2.49 -10.27 20.57
C ILE A 576 -1.10 -9.80 20.12
N ILE A 577 -0.45 -10.60 19.29
CA ILE A 577 0.85 -10.23 18.70
C ILE A 577 0.67 -9.99 17.22
N ARG A 578 0.93 -8.76 16.78
CA ARG A 578 0.93 -8.41 15.36
C ARG A 578 2.35 -8.48 14.81
N ASP A 579 2.55 -9.28 13.78
CA ASP A 579 3.70 -9.20 12.89
C ASP A 579 3.33 -8.48 11.58
N PRO A 580 4.26 -8.20 10.65
CA PRO A 580 3.94 -7.50 9.41
C PRO A 580 2.88 -8.19 8.55
N SER A 581 2.68 -9.50 8.71
CA SER A 581 1.79 -10.32 7.89
C SER A 581 0.45 -10.64 8.57
N ARG A 582 0.38 -10.73 9.90
CA ARG A 582 -0.81 -11.20 10.62
C ARG A 582 -0.81 -10.90 12.12
N PHE A 583 -1.92 -11.24 12.76
CA PHE A 583 -2.12 -11.31 14.19
C PHE A 583 -2.11 -12.76 14.67
N HIS A 584 -1.46 -12.95 15.81
CA HIS A 584 -1.44 -14.19 16.57
C HIS A 584 -2.19 -13.94 17.88
N HIS A 585 -3.29 -14.65 18.09
CA HIS A 585 -4.09 -14.56 19.32
C HIS A 585 -3.74 -15.73 20.20
N PHE A 586 -3.04 -15.48 21.31
CA PHE A 586 -2.65 -16.50 22.27
C PHE A 586 -3.60 -16.49 23.46
N LYS A 587 -4.19 -17.65 23.72
CA LYS A 587 -5.11 -17.88 24.82
C LYS A 587 -4.99 -19.31 25.33
N ASP A 588 -4.83 -19.48 26.63
CA ASP A 588 -4.80 -20.79 27.31
C ASP A 588 -3.81 -21.80 26.68
N GLY A 589 -2.69 -21.34 26.13
CA GLY A 589 -1.71 -22.20 25.49
C GLY A 589 -2.02 -22.56 24.04
N VAL A 590 -2.97 -21.90 23.39
CA VAL A 590 -3.31 -22.06 21.97
C VAL A 590 -3.08 -20.74 21.25
N CYS A 591 -2.67 -20.81 19.97
CA CYS A 591 -2.58 -19.64 19.09
C CYS A 591 -3.62 -19.76 17.96
N SER A 592 -4.22 -18.65 17.53
CA SER A 592 -5.19 -18.63 16.41
C SER A 592 -4.63 -19.17 15.10
N CYS A 593 -3.31 -19.25 14.93
CA CYS A 593 -2.70 -19.82 13.74
C CYS A 593 -2.57 -21.36 13.76
N ASN A 594 -2.95 -22.04 14.86
CA ASN A 594 -2.81 -23.50 15.02
C ASN A 594 -1.40 -24.06 14.74
N ASP A 595 -0.36 -23.27 15.03
CA ASP A 595 1.04 -23.56 14.69
C ASP A 595 1.30 -23.72 13.16
N TYR A 596 0.31 -23.36 12.33
CA TYR A 596 0.36 -23.36 10.87
C TYR A 596 0.68 -21.96 10.37
N TRP A 597 1.93 -21.51 10.56
CA TRP A 597 2.25 -20.10 10.34
C TRP A 597 3.51 -19.82 9.56
#